data_AF-A0A1H9L5G4-F1
#
_entry.id   AF-A0A1H9L5G4-F1
#
_cell.length_a   1.000
_cell.length_b   1.000
_cell.length_c   1.000
_cell.angle_alpha   90.00
_cell.angle_beta   90.00
_cell.angle_gamma   90.00
#
_symmetry.space_group_name_H-M   'P 1'
#
loop_
_entity.id
_entity.type
_entity.pdbx_description
1 polymer ?
#
loop_
_entity_poly.entity_id
_entity_poly.type
_entity_poly.pdbx_seq_one_letter_code
_entity_poly.pdbx_strand_id
1 'polypeptide(L)'
;MRKRFAPAAGLLLSALLSACAAVTPYQPLHDGYGYSAQLIESNRYRVSFAGSSATPRQTVENYMLYQAAELTLRSGSDYFIIAGGGTQSSGSNAPTLSFGFGGFSFGGHGGVGMGVGTSTGGGQQLQYTASADILVFKGKKPDNNPQAFDAREVKANLEAQIQRPPAAAAAP
;
A
#
# COMPACT_ATOMS: atom_id res chain seq x y z
N MET A 1 -51.55 42.40 -10.24
CA MET A 1 -50.69 42.43 -11.45
C MET A 1 -49.57 41.41 -11.25
N ARG A 2 -49.58 40.30 -12.00
CA ARG A 2 -48.65 39.16 -11.86
C ARG A 2 -47.39 39.45 -12.69
N LYS A 3 -46.20 39.46 -12.09
CA LYS A 3 -44.93 39.46 -12.84
C LYS A 3 -44.28 38.08 -12.70
N ARG A 4 -44.26 37.32 -13.81
CA ARG A 4 -43.45 36.12 -13.97
C ARG A 4 -42.18 36.50 -14.72
N PHE A 5 -41.03 36.19 -14.14
CA PHE A 5 -39.77 36.03 -14.87
C PHE A 5 -39.14 34.71 -14.40
N ALA A 6 -38.72 33.92 -15.39
CA ALA A 6 -38.30 32.54 -15.33
C ALA A 6 -36.84 32.39 -14.81
N PRO A 7 -36.34 31.15 -14.60
CA PRO A 7 -35.30 30.81 -13.62
C PRO A 7 -33.87 31.15 -14.09
N ALA A 8 -33.12 31.84 -13.24
CA ALA A 8 -31.68 31.99 -13.40
C ALA A 8 -30.98 30.74 -12.87
N ALA A 9 -30.66 29.86 -13.81
CA ALA A 9 -29.70 28.78 -13.67
C ALA A 9 -28.32 29.32 -13.25
N GLY A 10 -27.59 28.51 -12.49
CA GLY A 10 -26.12 28.53 -12.50
C GLY A 10 -25.46 29.35 -11.40
N LEU A 11 -25.35 28.75 -10.21
CA LEU A 11 -24.18 28.98 -9.36
C LEU A 11 -23.72 27.61 -8.83
N LEU A 12 -23.14 26.81 -9.72
CA LEU A 12 -21.70 26.51 -9.70
C LEU A 12 -21.24 25.94 -8.34
N LEU A 13 -21.85 24.81 -8.01
CA LEU A 13 -21.24 23.53 -7.64
C LEU A 13 -19.70 23.49 -7.78
N SER A 14 -19.00 24.19 -6.89
CA SER A 14 -17.55 24.14 -6.76
C SER A 14 -17.21 23.13 -5.67
N ALA A 15 -17.60 21.88 -5.88
CA ALA A 15 -17.05 20.75 -5.13
C ALA A 15 -15.58 20.64 -5.55
N LEU A 16 -14.71 21.26 -4.76
CA LEU A 16 -13.26 21.09 -4.84
C LEU A 16 -12.96 19.62 -4.58
N LEU A 17 -12.92 18.84 -5.66
CA LEU A 17 -12.35 17.50 -5.72
C LEU A 17 -10.84 17.64 -5.47
N SER A 18 -10.46 17.82 -4.21
CA SER A 18 -9.05 17.75 -3.77
C SER A 18 -8.63 16.27 -3.70
N ALA A 19 -8.73 15.57 -4.82
CA ALA A 19 -8.20 14.24 -5.03
C ALA A 19 -6.87 14.37 -5.79
N CYS A 20 -5.86 14.94 -5.13
CA CYS A 20 -4.53 15.00 -5.71
C CYS A 20 -3.52 14.57 -4.65
N ALA A 21 -3.07 13.31 -4.75
CA ALA A 21 -1.97 12.72 -3.99
C ALA A 21 -2.18 12.54 -2.48
N ALA A 22 -3.36 12.08 -2.05
CA ALA A 22 -3.56 11.67 -0.66
C ALA A 22 -2.87 10.32 -0.37
N VAL A 23 -2.34 10.18 0.85
CA VAL A 23 -1.83 8.92 1.39
C VAL A 23 -2.92 7.84 1.28
N THR A 24 -2.53 6.62 0.90
CA THR A 24 -3.48 5.50 0.76
C THR A 24 -4.16 5.25 2.10
N PRO A 25 -5.49 5.35 2.17
CA PRO A 25 -6.19 5.08 3.41
C PRO A 25 -6.13 3.59 3.76
N TYR A 26 -6.27 3.28 5.04
CA TYR A 26 -6.34 1.92 5.54
C TYR A 26 -7.68 1.28 5.15
N GLN A 27 -7.64 0.46 4.10
CA GLN A 27 -8.81 -0.21 3.53
C GLN A 27 -8.42 -1.58 2.95
N PRO A 28 -9.37 -2.52 2.79
CA PRO A 28 -9.14 -3.75 2.05
C PRO A 28 -8.60 -3.47 0.66
N LEU A 29 -7.85 -4.41 0.10
CA LEU A 29 -7.25 -4.29 -1.23
C LEU A 29 -8.34 -3.93 -2.26
N HIS A 30 -8.23 -2.73 -2.81
CA HIS A 30 -9.12 -2.16 -3.80
C HIS A 30 -8.30 -1.36 -4.81
N ASP A 31 -8.53 -1.58 -6.11
CA ASP A 31 -7.78 -0.94 -7.20
C ASP A 31 -6.25 -1.07 -7.08
N GLY A 32 -5.76 -2.18 -6.52
CA GLY A 32 -4.33 -2.46 -6.36
C GLY A 32 -3.67 -1.84 -5.13
N TYR A 33 -4.42 -1.12 -4.28
CA TYR A 33 -3.92 -0.51 -3.03
C TYR A 33 -4.73 -0.96 -1.82
N GLY A 34 -4.10 -0.94 -0.64
CA GLY A 34 -4.71 -1.36 0.62
C GLY A 34 -4.16 -2.68 1.16
N TYR A 35 -4.84 -3.26 2.13
CA TYR A 35 -4.40 -4.48 2.80
C TYR A 35 -5.03 -5.75 2.23
N SER A 36 -4.28 -6.84 2.22
CA SER A 36 -4.82 -8.19 2.02
C SER A 36 -4.22 -9.17 3.01
N ALA A 37 -4.98 -10.21 3.34
CA ALA A 37 -4.55 -11.26 4.26
C ALA A 37 -4.97 -12.63 3.70
N GLN A 38 -4.05 -13.59 3.74
CA GLN A 38 -4.27 -14.96 3.31
C GLN A 38 -3.79 -15.93 4.40
N LEU A 39 -4.61 -16.95 4.70
CA LEU A 39 -4.18 -18.06 5.55
C LEU A 39 -3.26 -18.99 4.76
N ILE A 40 -2.07 -19.25 5.29
CA ILE A 40 -1.10 -20.19 4.71
C ILE A 40 -1.17 -21.53 5.46
N GLU A 41 -1.22 -21.47 6.79
CA GLU A 41 -1.41 -22.61 7.70
C GLU A 41 -2.35 -22.20 8.83
N SER A 42 -2.85 -23.14 9.63
CA SER A 42 -3.82 -22.88 10.71
C SER A 42 -3.43 -21.76 11.68
N ASN A 43 -2.13 -21.52 11.90
CA ASN A 43 -1.62 -20.44 12.72
C ASN A 43 -0.70 -19.47 11.95
N ARG A 44 -0.63 -19.56 10.61
CA ARG A 44 0.25 -18.73 9.78
C ARG A 44 -0.57 -17.94 8.77
N TYR A 45 -0.43 -16.62 8.81
CA TYR A 45 -1.05 -15.71 7.86
C TYR A 45 0.01 -14.96 7.07
N ARG A 46 -0.25 -14.76 5.78
CA ARG A 46 0.47 -13.80 4.95
C ARG A 46 -0.33 -12.51 4.91
N VAL A 47 0.24 -11.44 5.42
CA VAL A 47 -0.35 -10.09 5.40
C VAL A 47 0.45 -9.23 4.43
N SER A 48 -0.23 -8.47 3.58
CA SER A 48 0.41 -7.49 2.72
C SER A 48 -0.35 -6.18 2.72
N PHE A 49 0.38 -5.08 2.53
CA PHE A 49 -0.16 -3.74 2.34
C PHE A 49 0.50 -3.11 1.11
N ALA A 50 -0.31 -2.67 0.15
CA ALA A 50 0.13 -1.96 -1.04
C ALA A 50 -0.21 -0.47 -0.91
N GLY A 51 0.82 0.39 -0.86
CA GLY A 51 0.67 1.83 -0.83
C GLY A 51 0.76 2.47 -2.21
N SER A 52 0.10 3.62 -2.39
CA SER A 52 0.27 4.48 -3.55
C SER A 52 1.67 5.10 -3.57
N SER A 53 2.05 5.71 -4.70
CA SER A 53 3.33 6.43 -4.83
C SER A 53 3.47 7.64 -3.89
N ALA A 54 2.37 8.13 -3.32
CA ALA A 54 2.36 9.18 -2.31
C ALA A 54 2.51 8.64 -0.87
N THR A 55 2.40 7.32 -0.68
CA THR A 55 2.45 6.69 0.65
C THR A 55 3.89 6.32 0.98
N PRO A 56 4.48 6.89 2.06
CA PRO A 56 5.84 6.58 2.41
C PRO A 56 5.97 5.15 2.94
N ARG A 57 7.15 4.55 2.72
CA ARG A 57 7.47 3.18 3.15
C ARG A 57 7.12 2.90 4.61
N GLN A 58 7.44 3.83 5.52
CA GLN A 58 7.15 3.68 6.95
C GLN A 58 5.65 3.56 7.22
N THR A 59 4.80 4.28 6.48
CA THR A 59 3.34 4.18 6.63
C THR A 59 2.84 2.83 6.14
N VAL A 60 3.35 2.32 5.01
CA VAL A 60 3.01 0.99 4.49
C VAL A 60 3.40 -0.10 5.50
N GLU A 61 4.59 -0.03 6.08
CA GLU A 61 5.07 -0.96 7.10
C GLU A 61 4.20 -0.90 8.37
N ASN A 62 3.87 0.30 8.85
CA ASN A 62 2.99 0.48 10.01
C ASN A 62 1.58 -0.08 9.73
N TYR A 63 1.04 0.11 8.53
CA TYR A 63 -0.31 -0.37 8.19
C TYR A 63 -0.34 -1.89 8.06
N MET A 64 0.72 -2.49 7.51
CA MET A 64 0.90 -3.94 7.50
C MET A 64 0.98 -4.50 8.93
N LEU A 65 1.75 -3.86 9.82
CA LEU A 65 1.88 -4.29 11.21
C LEU A 65 0.55 -4.15 11.98
N TYR A 66 -0.18 -3.06 11.75
CA TYR A 66 -1.50 -2.84 12.33
C TYR A 66 -2.52 -3.88 11.83
N GLN A 67 -2.52 -4.20 10.53
CA GLN A 67 -3.37 -5.25 9.97
C GLN A 67 -3.03 -6.63 10.56
N ALA A 68 -1.75 -6.92 10.79
CA ALA A 68 -1.32 -8.15 11.46
C ALA A 68 -1.89 -8.24 12.88
N ALA A 69 -1.83 -7.15 13.64
CA ALA A 69 -2.42 -7.07 14.97
C ALA A 69 -3.95 -7.26 14.94
N GLU A 70 -4.66 -6.58 14.03
CA GLU A 70 -6.11 -6.76 13.89
C GLU A 70 -6.48 -8.19 13.52
N LEU A 71 -5.76 -8.82 12.59
CA LEU A 71 -5.99 -10.20 12.18
C LEU A 71 -5.80 -11.17 13.35
N THR A 72 -4.75 -10.95 14.15
CA THR A 72 -4.45 -11.75 15.35
C THR A 72 -5.56 -11.67 16.39
N LEU A 73 -6.07 -10.46 16.65
CA LEU A 73 -7.19 -10.27 17.59
C LEU A 73 -8.48 -10.90 17.05
N ARG A 74 -8.75 -10.79 15.74
CA ARG A 74 -9.92 -11.40 15.09
C ARG A 74 -9.87 -12.92 15.09
N SER A 75 -8.68 -13.53 15.00
CA SER A 75 -8.52 -14.98 15.12
C SER A 75 -8.65 -15.49 16.58
N GLY A 76 -8.84 -14.58 17.54
CA GLY A 76 -8.92 -14.90 18.97
C GLY A 76 -7.54 -15.18 19.60
N SER A 77 -6.47 -14.71 18.98
CA SER A 77 -5.09 -14.82 19.46
C SER A 77 -4.64 -13.55 20.17
N ASP A 78 -3.65 -13.66 21.05
CA ASP A 78 -3.17 -12.56 21.90
C ASP A 78 -1.95 -11.85 21.31
N TYR A 79 -1.06 -12.62 20.68
CA TYR A 79 0.22 -12.12 20.16
C TYR A 79 0.55 -12.81 18.84
N PHE A 80 1.44 -12.17 18.07
CA PHE A 80 1.95 -12.72 16.83
C PHE A 80 3.47 -12.63 16.76
N ILE A 81 4.09 -13.51 15.99
CA ILE A 81 5.52 -13.52 15.72
C ILE A 81 5.71 -13.30 14.22
N ILE A 82 6.57 -12.35 13.84
CA ILE A 82 6.94 -12.18 12.43
C ILE A 82 7.94 -13.28 12.06
N ALA A 83 7.52 -14.20 11.19
CA ALA A 83 8.35 -15.32 10.74
C ALA A 83 9.25 -14.96 9.55
N GLY A 84 8.88 -13.93 8.79
CA GLY A 84 9.62 -13.45 7.63
C GLY A 84 8.81 -12.39 6.90
N GLY A 85 9.48 -11.54 6.15
CA GLY A 85 8.81 -10.46 5.44
C GLY A 85 9.80 -9.44 4.90
N GLY A 86 9.30 -8.56 4.05
CA GLY A 86 10.09 -7.49 3.46
C GLY A 86 9.20 -6.47 2.77
N THR A 87 9.72 -5.25 2.67
CA THR A 87 9.10 -4.18 1.91
C THR A 87 9.77 -4.07 0.56
N GLN A 88 8.98 -4.29 -0.48
CA GLN A 88 9.42 -4.16 -1.87
C GLN A 88 9.05 -2.77 -2.38
N SER A 89 9.95 -2.18 -3.16
CA SER A 89 9.70 -0.95 -3.89
C SER A 89 9.51 -1.30 -5.35
N SER A 90 8.32 -1.09 -5.88
CA SER A 90 8.02 -1.24 -7.30
C SER A 90 7.93 0.16 -7.91
N GLY A 91 8.91 0.51 -8.75
CA GLY A 91 8.92 1.76 -9.48
C GLY A 91 8.95 1.48 -10.98
N SER A 92 8.08 2.13 -11.75
CA SER A 92 7.99 2.01 -13.21
C SER A 92 9.22 2.55 -13.95
N ASN A 93 10.24 3.01 -13.22
CA ASN A 93 11.49 3.60 -13.72
C ASN A 93 12.73 3.05 -12.99
N ALA A 94 12.71 1.77 -12.57
CA ALA A 94 13.92 1.13 -12.08
C ALA A 94 14.94 1.03 -13.24
N PRO A 95 16.22 1.43 -13.06
CA PRO A 95 17.21 1.33 -14.12
C PRO A 95 17.41 -0.15 -14.49
N THR A 96 16.92 -0.54 -15.67
CA THR A 96 17.12 -1.89 -16.19
C THR A 96 18.43 -1.93 -16.96
N LEU A 97 19.37 -2.76 -16.50
CA LEU A 97 20.57 -3.08 -17.24
C LEU A 97 20.22 -4.15 -18.28
N SER A 98 20.10 -3.76 -19.54
CA SER A 98 19.87 -4.69 -20.65
C SER A 98 21.17 -4.97 -21.39
N PHE A 99 21.48 -6.25 -21.58
CA PHE A 99 22.53 -6.71 -22.48
C PHE A 99 21.86 -7.13 -23.78
N GLY A 100 22.05 -6.36 -24.86
CA GLY A 100 21.49 -6.64 -26.17
C GLY A 100 22.57 -7.07 -27.16
N PHE A 101 22.40 -8.23 -27.80
CA PHE A 101 23.11 -8.56 -29.04
C PHE A 101 22.41 -7.79 -30.18
N GLY A 102 23.16 -6.92 -30.87
CA GLY A 102 22.62 -6.00 -31.87
C GLY A 102 21.84 -6.71 -32.98
N GLY A 103 20.55 -6.38 -33.09
CA GLY A 103 19.72 -6.72 -34.24
C GLY A 103 20.07 -5.85 -35.45
N PHE A 104 20.02 -6.45 -36.63
CA PHE A 104 20.31 -5.83 -37.93
C PHE A 104 19.46 -4.57 -38.17
N SER A 105 20.10 -3.42 -38.31
CA SER A 105 19.48 -2.21 -38.87
C SER A 105 19.96 -2.02 -40.31
N PHE A 106 19.04 -1.66 -41.21
CA PHE A 106 19.33 -1.40 -42.63
C PHE A 106 20.32 -0.22 -42.75
N GLY A 107 21.63 -0.52 -42.82
CA GLY A 107 22.64 0.47 -43.15
C GLY A 107 24.02 0.41 -42.46
N GLY A 108 24.30 -0.50 -41.51
CA GLY A 108 25.68 -0.58 -41.00
C GLY A 108 25.90 -1.47 -39.78
N HIS A 109 26.92 -2.33 -39.92
CA HIS A 109 27.74 -3.03 -38.91
C HIS A 109 27.10 -3.41 -37.57
N GLY A 110 26.89 -4.72 -37.38
CA GLY A 110 26.49 -5.31 -36.11
C GLY A 110 27.59 -5.17 -35.05
N GLY A 111 27.18 -4.81 -33.83
CA GLY A 111 28.04 -4.69 -32.67
C GLY A 111 27.32 -5.08 -31.38
N VAL A 112 28.09 -5.39 -30.34
CA VAL A 112 27.60 -5.58 -28.97
C VAL A 112 27.58 -4.22 -28.27
N GLY A 113 26.41 -3.81 -27.77
CA GLY A 113 26.23 -2.52 -27.12
C GLY A 113 25.71 -2.69 -25.68
N MET A 114 26.35 -2.01 -24.74
CA MET A 114 25.82 -1.85 -23.37
C MET A 114 24.92 -0.61 -23.36
N GLY A 115 23.61 -0.80 -23.25
CA GLY A 115 22.64 0.29 -23.13
C GLY A 115 22.22 0.48 -21.68
N VAL A 116 22.40 1.69 -21.13
CA VAL A 116 21.73 2.11 -19.89
C VAL A 116 20.50 2.91 -20.30
N GLY A 117 19.33 2.27 -20.27
CA GLY A 117 18.06 2.95 -20.51
C GLY A 117 17.68 3.76 -19.26
N THR A 118 17.69 5.08 -19.36
CA THR A 118 16.97 5.94 -18.42
C THR A 118 15.79 6.52 -19.16
N SER A 119 14.57 6.21 -18.72
CA SER A 119 13.35 6.85 -19.21
C SER A 119 13.39 8.31 -18.77
N THR A 120 13.90 9.18 -19.64
CA THR A 120 13.82 10.63 -19.50
C THR A 120 12.36 11.08 -19.56
N GLY A 121 11.75 11.27 -18.39
CA GLY A 121 10.48 11.97 -18.25
C GLY A 121 9.64 11.50 -17.06
N GLY A 122 9.58 12.32 -16.01
CA GLY A 122 8.62 12.16 -14.91
C GLY A 122 9.22 11.54 -13.64
N GLY A 123 9.01 12.18 -12.49
CA GLY A 123 9.59 11.81 -11.21
C GLY A 123 9.45 10.34 -10.84
N GLN A 124 10.40 9.84 -10.04
CA GLN A 124 10.34 8.48 -9.49
C GLN A 124 9.05 8.30 -8.69
N GLN A 125 8.04 7.66 -9.28
CA GLN A 125 6.87 7.18 -8.56
C GLN A 125 7.21 5.79 -8.02
N LEU A 126 7.86 5.76 -6.85
CA LEU A 126 8.11 4.52 -6.13
C LEU A 126 6.84 4.16 -5.36
N GLN A 127 6.26 3.00 -5.68
CA GLN A 127 5.18 2.41 -4.89
C GLN A 127 5.81 1.41 -3.92
N TYR A 128 5.41 1.48 -2.65
CA TYR A 128 5.91 0.57 -1.63
C TYR A 128 4.85 -0.47 -1.30
N THR A 129 5.25 -1.73 -1.31
CA THR A 129 4.43 -2.86 -0.88
C THR A 129 5.15 -3.59 0.24
N ALA A 130 4.56 -3.61 1.43
CA ALA A 130 5.07 -4.38 2.56
C ALA A 130 4.34 -5.73 2.61
N SER A 131 5.09 -6.81 2.83
CA SER A 131 4.51 -8.14 3.04
C SER A 131 5.23 -8.86 4.18
N ALA A 132 4.48 -9.55 5.03
CA ALA A 132 5.02 -10.36 6.11
C ALA A 132 4.17 -11.60 6.36
N ASP A 133 4.86 -12.69 6.65
CA ASP A 133 4.29 -13.91 7.20
C ASP A 133 4.34 -13.83 8.72
N ILE A 134 3.16 -13.92 9.33
CA ILE A 134 2.97 -13.85 10.78
C ILE A 134 2.46 -15.18 11.30
N LEU A 135 2.94 -15.58 12.47
CA LEU A 135 2.45 -16.70 13.23
C LEU A 135 1.66 -16.19 14.43
N VAL A 136 0.42 -16.64 14.61
CA VAL A 136 -0.46 -16.16 15.69
C VAL A 136 -0.55 -17.18 16.82
N PHE A 137 -0.61 -16.70 18.06
CA PHE A 137 -0.62 -17.54 19.25
C PHE A 137 -1.49 -16.94 20.37
N LYS A 138 -1.98 -17.81 21.24
CA LYS A 138 -2.74 -17.45 22.45
C LYS A 138 -1.83 -17.45 23.68
N GLY A 139 -2.15 -16.61 24.65
CA GLY A 139 -1.44 -16.51 25.93
C GLY A 139 -0.48 -15.34 26.01
N LYS A 140 0.46 -15.40 26.95
CA LYS A 140 1.41 -14.31 27.17
C LYS A 140 2.47 -14.31 26.07
N LYS A 141 2.75 -13.11 25.53
CA LYS A 141 3.89 -12.86 24.65
C LYS A 141 5.19 -13.40 25.29
N PRO A 142 6.00 -14.20 24.57
CA PRO A 142 7.29 -14.67 25.07
C PRO A 142 8.28 -13.50 25.17
N ASP A 143 8.76 -13.22 26.39
CA ASP A 143 9.66 -12.08 26.67
C ASP A 143 11.06 -12.26 26.04
N ASN A 144 11.42 -13.48 25.64
CA ASN A 144 12.71 -13.83 25.05
C ASN A 144 12.75 -13.74 23.52
N ASN A 145 11.63 -13.39 22.86
CA ASN A 145 11.57 -13.30 21.41
C ASN A 145 11.32 -11.86 20.94
N PRO A 146 12.34 -11.15 20.40
CA PRO A 146 12.18 -9.77 19.95
C PRO A 146 11.29 -9.63 18.71
N GLN A 147 10.99 -10.72 18.01
CA GLN A 147 10.06 -10.73 16.87
C GLN A 147 8.62 -11.03 17.29
N ALA A 148 8.36 -11.22 18.60
CA ALA A 148 7.02 -11.37 19.13
C ALA A 148 6.42 -10.00 19.48
N PHE A 149 5.18 -9.79 19.07
CA PHE A 149 4.45 -8.55 19.25
C PHE A 149 3.09 -8.84 19.89
N ASP A 150 2.73 -8.06 20.92
CA ASP A 150 1.40 -8.14 21.51
C ASP A 150 0.43 -7.39 20.58
N ALA A 151 -0.63 -8.06 20.16
CA ALA A 151 -1.52 -7.51 19.16
C ALA A 151 -2.33 -6.30 19.70
N ARG A 152 -2.65 -6.28 20.99
CA ARG A 152 -3.37 -5.16 21.62
C ARG A 152 -2.46 -3.95 21.72
N GLU A 153 -1.22 -4.16 22.16
CA GLU A 153 -0.22 -3.10 22.32
C GLU A 153 0.16 -2.48 20.98
N VAL A 154 0.42 -3.31 19.95
CA VAL A 154 0.68 -2.83 18.59
C VAL A 154 -0.49 -2.03 18.06
N LYS A 155 -1.71 -2.55 18.20
CA LYS A 155 -2.91 -1.86 17.74
C LYS A 155 -3.05 -0.50 18.42
N ALA A 156 -2.94 -0.44 19.75
CA ALA A 156 -3.09 0.79 20.52
C ALA A 156 -2.04 1.85 20.14
N ASN A 157 -0.78 1.46 19.94
CA ASN A 157 0.31 2.38 19.61
C ASN A 157 0.23 2.88 18.15
N LEU A 158 -0.19 2.01 17.23
CA LEU A 158 -0.27 2.37 15.81
C LEU A 158 -1.58 3.01 15.40
N GLU A 159 -2.67 2.84 16.17
CA GLU A 159 -4.01 3.37 15.83
C GLU A 159 -3.99 4.87 15.55
N ALA A 160 -3.20 5.66 16.29
CA ALA A 160 -3.04 7.10 16.06
C ALA A 160 -2.34 7.45 14.74
N GLN A 161 -1.60 6.50 14.15
CA GLN A 161 -0.88 6.68 12.89
C GLN A 161 -1.68 6.16 11.68
N ILE A 162 -2.80 5.46 11.91
CA ILE A 162 -3.63 4.91 10.83
C ILE A 162 -4.58 5.97 10.29
N GLN A 163 -4.45 6.27 9.00
CA GLN A 163 -5.39 7.11 8.27
C GLN A 163 -6.47 6.21 7.70
N ARG A 164 -7.64 6.21 8.34
CA ARG A 164 -8.82 5.55 7.79
C ARG A 164 -9.41 6.43 6.70
N PRO A 165 -10.13 5.87 5.71
CA PRO A 165 -10.89 6.68 4.79
C PRO A 165 -11.77 7.63 5.62
N PRO A 166 -11.88 8.94 5.27
CA PRO A 166 -12.95 9.74 5.83
C PRO A 166 -14.22 8.95 5.56
N ALA A 167 -15.06 8.75 6.59
CA ALA A 167 -16.26 7.94 6.48
C ALA A 167 -17.09 8.45 5.29
N ALA A 168 -16.85 7.89 4.11
CA ALA A 168 -17.55 8.21 2.91
C ALA A 168 -18.90 7.58 3.17
N ALA A 169 -19.84 8.47 3.50
CA ALA A 169 -21.28 8.28 3.52
C ALA A 169 -21.66 6.80 3.41
N ALA A 170 -22.08 6.22 4.53
CA ALA A 170 -23.11 5.20 4.48
C ALA A 170 -24.26 5.79 3.63
N ALA A 171 -24.22 5.52 2.33
CA ALA A 171 -25.29 5.85 1.43
C ALA A 171 -26.44 4.89 1.81
N PRO A 172 -27.63 5.42 2.14
CA PRO A 172 -28.81 4.60 2.41
C PRO A 172 -29.25 3.81 1.18
#